data_AF-A0A6U0FY36-F1
#
_entry.id   AF-A0A6U0FY36-F1
#
_cell.length_a   1.000
_cell.length_b   1.000
_cell.length_c   1.000
_cell.angle_alpha   90.00
_cell.angle_beta   90.00
_cell.angle_gamma   90.00
#
_symmetry.space_group_name_H-M   'P 1'
#
loop_
_entity.id
_entity.type
_entity.pdbx_description
1 polymer ?
#
loop_
_entity_poly.entity_id
_entity_poly.type
_entity_poly.pdbx_seq_one_letter_code
_entity_poly.pdbx_strand_id
1 'polypeptide(L)'
;MKVSSKQRAWGVLEKVALQSSSATIDQESPEIYKLYMDDDGTYPNNQNYPLLLYRSAFHGTERDGIDTIVSSGEWTRPWVGEVFTFHHYHCTAWEILVCVAGEADVQIGGPKGPVVKFFSGDVALIPPGLAHTQIQDCNGFTLLGSYPKEGFSGTIDTLRGAPTEEQRANIKACVTPETDPVLGLNLADLWK
;
A
#
# COMPACT_ATOMS: atom_id res chain seq x y z
N MET A 1 17.96 -25.04 -14.27
CA MET A 1 18.31 -23.64 -14.63
C MET A 1 18.09 -22.78 -13.41
N LYS A 2 19.14 -22.18 -12.84
CA LYS A 2 18.98 -21.17 -11.77
C LYS A 2 18.50 -19.89 -12.44
N VAL A 3 17.24 -19.53 -12.25
CA VAL A 3 16.77 -18.17 -12.54
C VAL A 3 17.56 -17.26 -11.59
N SER A 4 18.42 -16.43 -12.15
CA SER A 4 19.13 -15.40 -11.39
C SER A 4 18.10 -14.40 -10.90
N SER A 5 17.58 -14.59 -9.68
CA SER A 5 16.81 -13.56 -9.00
C SER A 5 17.72 -12.33 -8.87
N LYS A 6 17.40 -11.23 -9.55
CA LYS A 6 17.99 -9.94 -9.22
C LYS A 6 17.80 -9.75 -7.71
N GLN A 7 18.88 -9.45 -7.00
CA GLN A 7 18.82 -9.17 -5.58
C GLN A 7 17.98 -7.90 -5.41
N ARG A 8 16.82 -8.01 -4.75
CA ARG A 8 15.87 -6.90 -4.53
C ARG A 8 16.55 -5.81 -3.68
N ALA A 9 16.35 -4.54 -4.00
CA ALA A 9 16.90 -3.44 -3.21
C ALA A 9 15.94 -3.09 -2.05
N TRP A 10 16.29 -3.53 -0.85
CA TRP A 10 15.50 -3.29 0.37
C TRP A 10 15.45 -1.82 0.75
N GLY A 11 14.25 -1.32 1.09
CA GLY A 11 14.08 0.08 1.50
C GLY A 11 14.27 1.09 0.37
N VAL A 12 14.27 0.65 -0.89
CA VAL A 12 14.43 1.51 -2.07
C VAL A 12 13.15 1.45 -2.90
N LEU A 13 12.68 2.61 -3.35
CA LEU A 13 11.57 2.71 -4.30
C LEU A 13 12.07 2.32 -5.70
N GLU A 14 11.56 1.19 -6.21
CA GLU A 14 11.86 0.70 -7.56
C GLU A 14 10.67 0.98 -8.49
N LYS A 15 10.89 1.76 -9.56
CA LYS A 15 9.83 2.07 -10.53
C LYS A 15 9.38 0.82 -11.29
N VAL A 16 8.08 0.61 -11.40
CA VAL A 16 7.47 -0.49 -12.17
C VAL A 16 7.42 -0.10 -13.65
N ALA A 17 7.96 -0.95 -14.51
CA ALA A 17 7.87 -0.77 -15.95
C ALA A 17 6.55 -1.39 -16.46
N LEU A 18 5.54 -0.55 -16.70
CA LEU A 18 4.33 -0.96 -17.40
C LEU A 18 4.65 -1.13 -18.89
N GLN A 19 4.29 -2.29 -19.47
CA GLN A 19 4.37 -2.47 -20.92
C GLN A 19 3.22 -1.67 -21.56
N SER A 20 3.54 -0.71 -22.43
CA SER A 20 2.52 0.05 -23.15
C SER A 20 1.71 -0.88 -24.04
N SER A 21 0.46 -1.15 -23.71
CA SER A 21 -0.49 -1.69 -24.68
C SER A 21 -1.03 -0.54 -25.53
N SER A 22 -1.18 -0.80 -26.82
CA SER A 22 -1.65 0.15 -27.82
C SER A 22 -3.10 0.56 -27.54
N ALA A 23 -3.30 1.62 -26.76
CA ALA A 23 -4.55 2.37 -26.71
C ALA A 23 -4.23 3.85 -26.51
N THR A 24 -4.94 4.69 -27.26
CA THR A 24 -4.84 6.14 -27.33
C THR A 24 -4.77 6.81 -25.95
N ILE A 25 -3.73 7.63 -25.77
CA ILE A 25 -3.45 8.45 -24.60
C ILE A 25 -4.53 9.53 -24.50
N ASP A 26 -5.26 9.56 -23.38
CA ASP A 26 -5.80 10.82 -22.84
C ASP A 26 -5.81 10.89 -21.31
N GLN A 27 -5.12 9.97 -20.62
CA GLN A 27 -4.55 10.19 -19.29
C GLN A 27 -3.24 9.40 -19.19
N GLU A 28 -2.14 10.06 -18.79
CA GLU A 28 -0.90 9.37 -18.49
C GLU A 28 -1.15 8.43 -17.31
N SER A 29 -0.89 7.12 -17.49
CA SER A 29 -0.99 6.17 -16.38
C SER A 29 -0.05 6.59 -15.25
N PRO A 30 -0.45 6.50 -13.97
CA PRO A 30 0.38 6.90 -12.86
C PRO A 30 1.70 6.14 -12.83
N GLU A 31 2.73 6.81 -12.33
CA GLU A 31 3.98 6.12 -12.03
C GLU A 31 3.77 5.21 -10.82
N ILE A 32 4.13 3.94 -10.97
CA ILE A 32 4.04 2.96 -9.89
C ILE A 32 5.44 2.65 -9.38
N TYR A 33 5.59 2.56 -8.08
CA TYR A 33 6.82 2.16 -7.40
C TYR A 33 6.55 0.98 -6.48
N LYS A 34 7.53 0.08 -6.37
CA LYS A 34 7.57 -1.01 -5.40
C LYS A 34 8.54 -0.64 -4.28
N LEU A 35 8.16 -0.94 -3.03
CA LEU A 35 9.04 -0.85 -1.88
C LEU A 35 8.99 -2.16 -1.08
N TYR A 36 10.09 -2.92 -1.15
CA TYR A 36 10.25 -4.15 -0.36
C TYR A 36 10.84 -3.85 1.01
N MET A 37 10.25 -4.44 2.06
CA MET A 37 10.71 -4.32 3.44
C MET A 37 10.86 -5.70 4.10
N ASP A 38 12.03 -5.94 4.68
CA ASP A 38 12.34 -7.15 5.45
C ASP A 38 11.87 -7.03 6.90
N ASP A 39 11.75 -8.16 7.60
CA ASP A 39 11.59 -8.16 9.06
C ASP A 39 12.78 -7.44 9.70
N ASP A 40 12.52 -6.34 10.43
CA ASP A 40 13.57 -5.50 11.01
C ASP A 40 13.99 -5.93 12.43
N GLY A 41 13.44 -7.06 12.89
CA GLY A 41 13.54 -7.63 14.24
C GLY A 41 12.46 -7.15 15.20
N THR A 42 11.77 -6.05 14.88
CA THR A 42 10.66 -5.49 15.68
C THR A 42 9.34 -5.58 14.94
N TYR A 43 9.31 -5.40 13.63
CA TYR A 43 8.11 -5.46 12.81
C TYR A 43 8.26 -6.54 11.73
N PRO A 44 7.22 -7.38 11.50
CA PRO A 44 7.33 -8.50 10.59
C PRO A 44 7.59 -8.07 9.14
N ASN A 45 7.00 -6.94 8.75
CA ASN A 45 6.91 -6.49 7.37
C ASN A 45 6.38 -7.60 6.45
N ASN A 46 6.67 -7.54 5.15
CA ASN A 46 6.25 -8.56 4.20
C ASN A 46 7.35 -8.86 3.18
N GLN A 47 7.94 -10.05 3.28
CA GLN A 47 9.04 -10.47 2.41
C GLN A 47 8.57 -10.85 1.00
N ASN A 48 7.30 -11.21 0.85
CA ASN A 48 6.75 -11.70 -0.41
C ASN A 48 6.22 -10.55 -1.27
N TYR A 49 5.57 -9.58 -0.63
CA TYR A 49 4.86 -8.50 -1.30
C TYR A 49 5.45 -7.14 -0.95
N PRO A 50 5.72 -6.28 -1.94
CA PRO A 50 6.11 -4.90 -1.68
C PRO A 50 4.89 -4.05 -1.34
N LEU A 51 5.12 -2.88 -0.73
CA LEU A 51 4.19 -1.76 -0.88
C LEU A 51 4.17 -1.33 -2.35
N LEU A 52 2.98 -1.10 -2.89
CA LEU A 52 2.83 -0.43 -4.18
C LEU A 52 2.43 1.03 -3.94
N LEU A 53 3.20 1.95 -4.51
CA LEU A 53 2.96 3.39 -4.43
C LEU A 53 2.68 3.92 -5.83
N TYR A 54 1.48 4.47 -6.02
CA TYR A 54 1.04 5.10 -7.26
C TYR A 54 1.16 6.61 -7.06
N ARG A 55 1.98 7.24 -7.88
CA ARG A 55 2.15 8.69 -7.86
C ARG A 55 1.11 9.36 -8.73
N SER A 56 0.40 10.33 -8.16
CA SER A 56 -0.63 11.10 -8.87
C SER A 56 -1.62 10.21 -9.62
N ALA A 57 -2.10 9.15 -8.95
CA ALA A 57 -3.06 8.18 -9.47
C ALA A 57 -4.37 8.81 -9.94
N PHE A 58 -4.74 9.93 -9.31
CA PHE A 58 -5.88 10.74 -9.70
C PHE A 58 -5.55 12.21 -9.44
N HIS A 59 -6.26 13.08 -10.14
CA HIS A 59 -6.24 14.51 -9.89
C HIS A 59 -7.63 14.93 -9.44
N GLY A 60 -7.73 15.65 -8.32
CA GLY A 60 -9.00 16.25 -7.93
C GLY A 60 -9.30 16.16 -6.44
N THR A 61 -10.50 15.71 -6.15
CA THR A 61 -11.22 15.86 -4.88
C THR A 61 -11.32 14.54 -4.13
N GLU A 62 -11.83 14.58 -2.90
CA GLU A 62 -12.19 13.38 -2.13
C GLU A 62 -13.09 12.42 -2.93
N ARG A 63 -14.00 12.94 -3.76
CA ARG A 63 -14.87 12.13 -4.63
C ARG A 63 -14.06 11.27 -5.61
N ASP A 64 -13.04 11.84 -6.23
CA ASP A 64 -12.19 11.13 -7.19
C ASP A 64 -11.39 10.01 -6.48
N GLY A 65 -10.98 10.27 -5.23
CA GLY A 65 -10.37 9.25 -4.37
C GLY A 65 -11.35 8.13 -3.98
N ILE A 66 -12.61 8.45 -3.66
CA ILE A 66 -13.65 7.44 -3.40
C ILE A 66 -13.86 6.59 -4.65
N ASP A 67 -14.00 7.22 -5.81
CA ASP A 67 -14.21 6.55 -7.09
C ASP A 67 -13.05 5.58 -7.42
N THR A 68 -11.81 5.96 -7.08
CA THR A 68 -10.63 5.08 -7.17
C THR A 68 -10.83 3.78 -6.36
N ILE A 69 -11.29 3.88 -5.10
CA ILE A 69 -11.47 2.70 -4.23
C ILE A 69 -12.65 1.83 -4.69
N VAL A 70 -13.78 2.45 -5.03
CA VAL A 70 -15.05 1.71 -5.21
C VAL A 70 -15.26 1.19 -6.63
N SER A 71 -14.51 1.68 -7.62
CA SER A 71 -14.69 1.34 -9.04
C SER A 71 -14.63 -0.16 -9.33
N SER A 72 -13.75 -0.90 -8.66
CA SER A 72 -13.65 -2.36 -8.83
C SER A 72 -14.77 -3.13 -8.13
N GLY A 73 -15.44 -2.52 -7.14
CA GLY A 73 -16.40 -3.20 -6.28
C GLY A 73 -15.80 -4.15 -5.26
N GLU A 74 -14.48 -4.34 -5.24
CA GLU A 74 -13.79 -5.34 -4.40
C GLU A 74 -13.32 -4.81 -3.04
N TRP A 75 -13.44 -3.50 -2.80
CA TRP A 75 -12.99 -2.84 -1.58
C TRP A 75 -14.17 -2.41 -0.70
N THR A 76 -13.95 -2.41 0.60
CA THR A 76 -14.95 -1.94 1.58
C THR A 76 -15.28 -0.47 1.38
N ARG A 77 -16.34 0.01 2.05
CA ARG A 77 -16.65 1.44 2.07
C ARG A 77 -15.47 2.20 2.71
N PRO A 78 -14.92 3.24 2.06
CA PRO A 78 -13.77 3.93 2.61
C PRO A 78 -14.11 4.68 3.91
N TRP A 79 -13.13 4.72 4.81
CA TRP A 79 -13.11 5.63 5.95
C TRP A 79 -12.24 6.85 5.62
N VAL A 80 -12.45 7.96 6.31
CA VAL A 80 -11.67 9.21 6.15
C VAL A 80 -10.83 9.40 7.42
N GLY A 81 -9.54 9.72 7.27
CA GLY A 81 -8.66 9.94 8.41
C GLY A 81 -7.20 10.19 8.02
N GLU A 82 -6.30 9.83 8.94
CA GLU A 82 -4.85 9.98 8.83
C GLU A 82 -4.16 8.64 9.13
N VAL A 83 -2.85 8.55 8.87
CA VAL A 83 -2.03 7.43 9.38
C VAL A 83 -1.72 7.68 10.85
N PHE A 84 -1.75 6.63 11.68
CA PHE A 84 -1.37 6.79 13.08
C PHE A 84 0.07 7.28 13.26
N THR A 85 0.26 8.14 14.27
CA THR A 85 1.56 8.69 14.69
C THR A 85 2.39 7.74 15.57
N PHE A 86 2.06 6.45 15.52
CA PHE A 86 2.88 5.36 16.06
C PHE A 86 3.01 4.24 15.03
N HIS A 87 4.16 3.55 15.03
CA HIS A 87 4.37 2.38 14.17
C HIS A 87 3.37 1.27 14.48
N HIS A 88 2.62 0.89 13.46
CA HIS A 88 1.62 -0.17 13.52
C HIS A 88 1.57 -0.96 12.22
N TYR A 89 0.93 -2.12 12.27
CA TYR A 89 0.64 -2.97 11.10
C TYR A 89 -0.66 -3.75 11.30
N HIS A 90 -1.16 -4.31 10.20
CA HIS A 90 -2.29 -5.23 10.13
C HIS A 90 -1.79 -6.62 9.77
N CYS A 91 -2.09 -7.65 10.55
CA CYS A 91 -1.73 -9.03 10.24
C CYS A 91 -2.81 -9.77 9.45
N THR A 92 -4.05 -9.27 9.45
CA THR A 92 -5.18 -9.93 8.80
C THR A 92 -5.67 -9.26 7.52
N ALA A 93 -5.12 -8.11 7.13
CA ALA A 93 -5.64 -7.35 6.00
C ALA A 93 -4.54 -6.67 5.17
N TRP A 94 -4.83 -6.56 3.88
CA TRP A 94 -4.26 -5.52 3.03
C TRP A 94 -4.99 -4.22 3.28
N GLU A 95 -4.29 -3.11 3.10
CA GLU A 95 -4.86 -1.78 3.30
C GLU A 95 -4.53 -0.91 2.08
N ILE A 96 -5.55 -0.24 1.54
CA ILE A 96 -5.35 0.83 0.57
C ILE A 96 -5.49 2.17 1.27
N LEU A 97 -4.55 3.08 1.04
CA LEU A 97 -4.57 4.46 1.48
C LEU A 97 -4.52 5.38 0.26
N VAL A 98 -5.46 6.32 0.18
CA VAL A 98 -5.62 7.25 -0.95
C VAL A 98 -5.53 8.67 -0.39
N CYS A 99 -4.48 9.40 -0.75
CA CYS A 99 -4.27 10.76 -0.25
C CYS A 99 -5.12 11.76 -1.04
N VAL A 100 -6.09 12.38 -0.36
CA VAL A 100 -7.07 13.28 -1.00
C VAL A 100 -6.83 14.76 -0.68
N ALA A 101 -6.00 15.06 0.32
CA ALA A 101 -5.58 16.43 0.63
C ALA A 101 -4.25 16.44 1.40
N GLY A 102 -3.52 17.56 1.29
CA GLY A 102 -2.27 17.79 2.02
C GLY A 102 -1.12 16.88 1.59
N GLU A 103 -0.13 16.76 2.47
CA GLU A 103 1.05 15.93 2.30
C GLU A 103 1.49 15.37 3.66
N ALA A 104 2.11 14.20 3.68
CA ALA A 104 2.71 13.67 4.90
C ALA A 104 4.01 12.93 4.63
N ASP A 105 4.91 12.97 5.60
CA ASP A 105 6.02 12.04 5.65
C ASP A 105 5.57 10.81 6.46
N VAL A 106 5.63 9.65 5.81
CA VAL A 106 5.25 8.36 6.39
C VAL A 106 6.47 7.45 6.42
N GLN A 107 6.84 6.98 7.60
CA GLN A 107 7.93 6.02 7.75
C GLN A 107 7.41 4.61 7.53
N ILE A 108 8.00 3.88 6.58
CA ILE A 108 7.54 2.56 6.11
C ILE A 108 8.54 1.48 6.51
N GLY A 109 8.04 0.39 7.09
CA GLY A 109 8.80 -0.80 7.47
C GLY A 109 9.42 -0.77 8.87
N GLY A 110 8.93 0.10 9.77
CA GLY A 110 9.41 0.22 11.15
C GLY A 110 10.47 1.33 11.34
N PRO A 111 11.06 1.46 12.55
CA PRO A 111 11.93 2.58 12.91
C PRO A 111 13.20 2.74 12.07
N LYS A 112 13.64 1.67 11.40
CA LYS A 112 14.81 1.67 10.50
C LYS A 112 14.43 1.82 9.03
N GLY A 113 13.14 1.85 8.73
CA GLY A 113 12.64 1.91 7.37
C GLY A 113 12.71 3.32 6.78
N PRO A 114 12.62 3.44 5.44
CA PRO A 114 12.68 4.72 4.76
C PRO A 114 11.46 5.59 5.09
N VAL A 115 11.67 6.90 5.00
CA VAL A 115 10.59 7.89 4.99
C VAL A 115 10.13 8.08 3.55
N VAL A 116 8.85 7.87 3.32
CA VAL A 116 8.18 8.10 2.04
C VAL A 116 7.25 9.30 2.20
N LYS A 117 7.46 10.31 1.37
CA LYS A 117 6.53 11.45 1.29
C LYS A 117 5.31 11.07 0.45
N PHE A 118 4.12 11.37 0.95
CA PHE A 118 2.83 11.24 0.29
C PHE A 118 2.31 12.61 -0.10
N PHE A 119 1.76 12.71 -1.30
CA PHE A 119 1.10 13.91 -1.81
C PHE A 119 -0.36 13.60 -2.16
N SER A 120 -1.20 14.63 -2.16
CA SER A 120 -2.54 14.53 -2.72
C SER A 120 -2.52 13.93 -4.13
N GLY A 121 -3.38 12.94 -4.37
CA GLY A 121 -3.41 12.13 -5.59
C GLY A 121 -2.61 10.83 -5.50
N ASP A 122 -1.76 10.65 -4.49
CA ASP A 122 -1.02 9.40 -4.31
C ASP A 122 -1.89 8.30 -3.70
N VAL A 123 -1.60 7.05 -4.08
CA VAL A 123 -2.24 5.85 -3.53
C VAL A 123 -1.15 4.89 -3.07
N ALA A 124 -1.31 4.32 -1.87
CA ALA A 124 -0.50 3.21 -1.40
C ALA A 124 -1.36 1.97 -1.17
N LEU A 125 -0.88 0.84 -1.67
CA LEU A 125 -1.39 -0.48 -1.33
C LEU A 125 -0.38 -1.17 -0.44
N ILE A 126 -0.80 -1.42 0.81
CA ILE A 126 0.03 -1.88 1.91
C ILE A 126 -0.27 -3.37 2.15
N PRO A 127 0.74 -4.25 2.04
CA PRO A 127 0.57 -5.67 2.35
C PRO A 127 0.45 -5.92 3.86
N PRO A 128 -0.18 -7.04 4.27
CA PRO A 128 -0.25 -7.43 5.67
C PRO A 128 1.15 -7.57 6.25
N GLY A 129 1.32 -7.14 7.49
CA GLY A 129 2.57 -7.14 8.24
C GLY A 129 3.43 -5.88 8.04
N LEU A 130 3.19 -5.08 6.99
CA LEU A 130 4.00 -3.90 6.72
C LEU A 130 3.74 -2.78 7.72
N ALA A 131 4.75 -2.51 8.54
CA ALA A 131 4.65 -1.46 9.53
C ALA A 131 4.70 -0.07 8.90
N HIS A 132 3.92 0.86 9.40
CA HIS A 132 3.97 2.25 8.93
C HIS A 132 3.55 3.24 10.02
N THR A 133 3.96 4.50 9.90
CA THR A 133 3.56 5.58 10.81
C THR A 133 3.72 6.95 10.16
N GLN A 134 2.83 7.88 10.49
CA GLN A 134 2.98 9.29 10.16
C GLN A 134 4.00 9.94 11.08
N ILE A 135 5.03 10.55 10.48
CA ILE A 135 6.04 11.30 11.24
C ILE A 135 5.86 12.81 11.12
N GLN A 136 5.23 13.28 10.04
CA GLN A 136 4.93 14.69 9.82
C GLN A 136 3.68 14.85 8.96
N ASP A 137 2.79 15.76 9.38
CA ASP A 137 1.68 16.29 8.57
C ASP A 137 2.09 17.66 8.02
N CYS A 138 1.83 17.89 6.74
CA CYS A 138 1.87 19.20 6.12
C CYS A 138 0.53 19.49 5.42
N ASN A 139 -0.03 20.68 5.68
CA ASN A 139 -1.19 21.22 4.95
C ASN A 139 -2.49 20.40 5.09
N GLY A 140 -2.70 19.73 6.22
CA GLY A 140 -3.97 19.05 6.53
C GLY A 140 -4.09 17.74 5.77
N PHE A 141 -3.13 16.85 5.98
CA PHE A 141 -3.08 15.53 5.35
C PHE A 141 -4.38 14.76 5.62
N THR A 142 -5.04 14.31 4.55
CA THR A 142 -6.27 13.52 4.65
C THR A 142 -6.21 12.34 3.71
N LEU A 143 -6.51 11.16 4.24
CA LEU A 143 -6.58 9.90 3.52
C LEU A 143 -8.00 9.35 3.50
N LEU A 144 -8.31 8.66 2.41
CA LEU A 144 -9.31 7.61 2.41
C LEU A 144 -8.61 6.27 2.61
N GLY A 145 -9.10 5.45 3.53
CA GLY A 145 -8.60 4.09 3.72
C GLY A 145 -9.68 3.04 3.50
N SER A 146 -9.27 1.87 2.99
CA SER A 146 -10.17 0.74 2.76
C SER A 146 -9.42 -0.59 2.80
N TYR A 147 -10.18 -1.68 2.86
CA TYR A 147 -9.70 -3.05 2.95
C TYR A 147 -10.39 -3.90 1.86
N PRO A 148 -9.76 -4.98 1.37
CA PRO A 148 -10.44 -5.92 0.47
C PRO A 148 -11.69 -6.49 1.14
N LYS A 149 -12.80 -6.62 0.42
CA LYS A 149 -14.03 -7.26 0.93
C LYS A 149 -13.82 -8.75 1.17
N GLU A 150 -13.09 -9.40 0.28
CA GLU A 150 -12.76 -10.81 0.46
C GLU A 150 -11.84 -10.98 1.67
N GLY A 151 -12.24 -11.85 2.59
CA GLY A 151 -11.53 -12.07 3.86
C GLY A 151 -11.79 -11.00 4.93
N PHE A 152 -12.58 -9.95 4.66
CA PHE A 152 -12.95 -8.95 5.66
C PHE A 152 -13.95 -9.51 6.67
N SER A 153 -13.53 -9.63 7.93
CA SER A 153 -14.37 -10.14 9.02
C SER A 153 -15.28 -9.08 9.66
N GLY A 154 -15.17 -7.82 9.24
CA GLY A 154 -15.84 -6.67 9.87
C GLY A 154 -14.98 -5.94 10.90
N THR A 155 -13.84 -6.50 11.30
CA THR A 155 -12.88 -5.86 12.21
C THR A 155 -11.48 -5.94 11.63
N ILE A 156 -10.67 -4.91 11.92
CA ILE A 156 -9.26 -4.84 11.52
C ILE A 156 -8.42 -4.70 12.79
N ASP A 157 -7.37 -5.50 12.88
CA ASP A 157 -6.41 -5.45 13.97
C ASP A 157 -5.56 -4.17 13.88
N THR A 158 -4.92 -3.71 14.96
CA THR A 158 -3.93 -2.63 14.86
C THR A 158 -2.81 -2.95 15.82
N LEU A 159 -1.78 -3.61 15.30
CA LEU A 159 -0.74 -4.25 16.08
C LEU A 159 0.50 -3.39 16.15
N ARG A 160 1.27 -3.56 17.23
CA ARG A 160 2.52 -2.82 17.48
C ARG A 160 3.60 -3.80 17.95
N GLY A 161 4.85 -3.53 17.60
CA GLY A 161 5.99 -4.35 18.00
C GLY A 161 6.01 -5.74 17.37
N ALA A 162 6.81 -6.62 17.99
CA ALA A 162 7.11 -7.94 17.43
C ALA A 162 5.87 -8.82 17.31
N PRO A 163 5.72 -9.56 16.19
CA PRO A 163 4.55 -10.39 15.97
C PRO A 163 4.63 -11.68 16.79
N THR A 164 3.48 -12.17 17.24
CA THR A 164 3.32 -13.55 17.73
C THR A 164 3.39 -14.55 16.58
N GLU A 165 3.53 -15.84 16.87
CA GLU A 165 3.47 -16.90 15.86
C GLU A 165 2.14 -16.91 15.10
N GLU A 166 1.03 -16.66 15.80
CA GLU A 166 -0.30 -16.52 15.21
C GLU A 166 -0.37 -15.34 14.24
N GLN A 167 0.15 -14.18 14.62
CA GLN A 167 0.18 -13.00 13.74
C GLN A 167 1.03 -13.25 12.49
N ARG A 168 2.16 -13.96 12.60
CA ARG A 168 2.95 -14.39 11.43
C ARG A 168 2.17 -15.36 10.54
N ALA A 169 1.41 -16.28 11.13
CA ALA A 169 0.56 -17.21 10.38
C ALA A 169 -0.55 -16.44 9.64
N ASN A 170 -1.18 -15.46 10.28
CA ASN A 170 -2.20 -14.61 9.68
C ASN A 170 -1.65 -13.81 8.50
N ILE A 171 -0.47 -13.18 8.64
CA ILE A 171 0.17 -12.44 7.53
C ILE A 171 0.36 -13.35 6.31
N LYS A 172 0.80 -14.60 6.53
CA LYS A 172 1.03 -15.57 5.46
C LYS A 172 -0.28 -16.09 4.84
N ALA A 173 -1.34 -16.21 5.64
CA ALA A 173 -2.63 -16.73 5.21
C ALA A 173 -3.59 -15.65 4.68
N CYS A 174 -3.26 -14.37 4.85
CA CYS A 174 -4.08 -13.25 4.42
C CYS A 174 -4.33 -13.31 2.91
N VAL A 175 -5.61 -13.29 2.53
CA VAL A 175 -6.04 -13.38 1.13
C VAL A 175 -5.50 -12.18 0.38
N THR A 176 -4.87 -12.48 -0.75
CA THR A 176 -4.21 -11.48 -1.58
C THR A 176 -5.22 -10.95 -2.60
N PRO A 177 -5.48 -9.64 -2.68
CA PRO A 177 -6.39 -9.09 -3.69
C PRO A 177 -5.82 -9.38 -5.09
N GLU A 178 -6.69 -9.79 -6.01
CA GLU A 178 -6.29 -10.10 -7.39
C GLU A 178 -6.23 -8.84 -8.26
N THR A 179 -7.17 -7.91 -8.05
CA THR A 179 -7.38 -6.75 -8.92
C THR A 179 -6.80 -5.48 -8.30
N ASP A 180 -6.01 -4.78 -9.10
CA ASP A 180 -5.44 -3.49 -8.75
C ASP A 180 -6.54 -2.42 -8.62
N PRO A 181 -6.66 -1.71 -7.49
CA PRO A 181 -7.71 -0.71 -7.28
C PRO A 181 -7.59 0.51 -8.20
N VAL A 182 -6.41 0.80 -8.75
CA VAL A 182 -6.17 2.03 -9.51
C VAL A 182 -6.36 1.81 -11.02
N LEU A 183 -5.76 0.77 -11.57
CA LEU A 183 -5.71 0.50 -13.00
C LEU A 183 -6.54 -0.72 -13.42
N GLY A 184 -7.10 -1.48 -12.47
CA GLY A 184 -7.85 -2.71 -12.77
C GLY A 184 -6.98 -3.84 -13.33
N LEU A 185 -5.65 -3.72 -13.24
CA LEU A 185 -4.70 -4.75 -13.67
C LEU A 185 -4.66 -5.92 -12.68
N ASN A 186 -4.08 -7.05 -13.09
CA ASN A 186 -3.78 -8.13 -12.16
C ASN A 186 -2.58 -7.73 -11.27
N LEU A 187 -2.77 -7.69 -9.95
CA LEU A 187 -1.74 -7.27 -9.01
C LEU A 187 -0.49 -8.16 -9.05
N ALA A 188 -0.63 -9.44 -9.39
CA ALA A 188 0.50 -10.34 -9.55
C ALA A 188 1.47 -9.89 -10.65
N ASP A 189 1.00 -9.14 -11.65
CA ASP A 189 1.87 -8.56 -12.68
C ASP A 189 2.63 -7.32 -12.18
N LEU A 190 2.07 -6.60 -11.20
CA LEU A 190 2.72 -5.46 -10.58
C LEU A 190 3.77 -5.87 -9.53
N TRP A 191 3.79 -7.11 -9.04
CA TRP A 191 4.79 -7.59 -8.06
C TRP A 191 6.03 -8.28 -8.67
N LYS A 192 6.00 -8.62 -9.97
CA LYS A 192 7.09 -9.34 -10.66
C LYS A 192 8.39 -8.54 -10.81
#